data_AF-A0A645BXF4-F1
#
_entry.id   AF-A0A645BXF4-F1
#
_cell.length_a   1.000
_cell.length_b   1.000
_cell.length_c   1.000
_cell.angle_alpha   90.00
_cell.angle_beta   90.00
_cell.angle_gamma   90.00
#
_symmetry.space_group_name_H-M   'P 1'
#
loop_
_entity.id
_entity.type
_entity.pdbx_description
1 polymer ?
#
loop_
_entity_poly.entity_id
_entity_poly.type
_entity_poly.pdbx_seq_one_letter_code
_entity_poly.pdbx_strand_id
1 'polypeptide(L)'
;MFSSWGVETAHQFTEQQITAALAALGDAVNYGIVLRAKGIVPAQDGSWLHFDYVPGESNVRRGGADVTGRLCVIGSKLDNEALAELFQLA
;
A
#
# COMPACT_ATOMS: atom_id res chain seq x y z
N MET A 1 9.44 7.04 18.01
CA MET A 1 8.24 6.20 18.16
C MET A 1 7.76 5.83 16.77
N PHE A 2 7.47 4.56 16.51
CA PHE A 2 6.94 4.09 15.23
C PHE A 2 5.41 3.96 15.33
N SER A 3 4.72 4.17 14.20
CA SER A 3 3.28 4.04 14.05
C SER A 3 2.94 3.21 12.81
N SER A 4 1.68 2.80 12.73
CA SER A 4 1.13 2.12 11.56
C SER A 4 -0.12 2.85 11.08
N TRP A 5 -0.26 2.97 9.77
CA TRP A 5 -1.49 3.35 9.09
C TRP A 5 -2.04 2.11 8.40
N GLY A 6 -3.28 1.73 8.72
CA GLY A 6 -3.91 0.53 8.17
C GLY A 6 -5.36 0.82 7.80
N VAL A 7 -5.78 0.29 6.64
CA VAL A 7 -7.09 0.57 6.06
C VAL A 7 -7.66 -0.68 5.40
N GLU A 8 -8.97 -0.84 5.51
CA GLU A 8 -9.77 -1.76 4.70
C GLU A 8 -10.43 -0.99 3.55
N THR A 9 -10.54 -1.59 2.37
CA THR A 9 -11.04 -0.93 1.17
C THR A 9 -11.65 -1.91 0.19
N ALA A 10 -12.73 -1.49 -0.48
CA ALA A 10 -13.29 -2.17 -1.65
C ALA A 10 -12.72 -1.64 -2.98
N HIS A 11 -11.81 -0.66 -2.93
CA HIS A 11 -11.20 -0.05 -4.11
C HIS A 11 -10.39 -1.08 -4.89
N GLN A 12 -10.57 -1.07 -6.22
CA GLN A 12 -9.90 -2.00 -7.12
C GLN A 12 -8.67 -1.35 -7.75
N PHE A 13 -7.55 -2.06 -7.67
CA PHE A 13 -6.26 -1.56 -8.11
C PHE A 13 -5.78 -2.28 -9.38
N THR A 14 -4.97 -1.59 -10.16
CA THR A 14 -4.09 -2.22 -11.15
C THR A 14 -2.74 -2.54 -10.51
N GLU A 15 -2.02 -3.48 -11.10
CA GLU A 15 -0.65 -3.78 -10.68
C GLU A 15 0.24 -2.53 -10.79
N GLN A 16 0.08 -1.73 -11.87
CA GLN A 16 0.83 -0.49 -12.04
C GLN A 16 0.55 0.54 -10.95
N GLN A 17 -0.71 0.69 -10.50
CA GLN A 17 -1.04 1.61 -9.41
C GLN A 17 -0.35 1.20 -8.10
N ILE A 18 -0.36 -0.08 -7.76
CA ILE A 18 0.32 -0.57 -6.56
C ILE A 18 1.83 -0.38 -6.70
N THR A 19 2.43 -0.77 -7.83
CA THR A 19 3.87 -0.58 -8.06
C THR A 19 4.28 0.88 -7.96
N ALA A 20 3.51 1.80 -8.54
CA ALA A 20 3.76 3.23 -8.45
C ALA A 20 3.64 3.76 -7.02
N ALA A 21 2.61 3.33 -6.28
CA ALA A 21 2.44 3.70 -4.88
C ALA A 21 3.62 3.22 -4.02
N LEU A 22 4.06 1.97 -4.19
CA LEU A 22 5.20 1.42 -3.44
C LEU A 22 6.51 2.13 -3.75
N ALA A 23 6.74 2.54 -5.01
CA ALA A 23 7.90 3.33 -5.38
C ALA A 23 7.89 4.73 -4.71
N ALA A 24 6.71 5.35 -4.61
CA ALA A 24 6.55 6.67 -3.99
C ALA A 24 6.79 6.65 -2.47
N LEU A 25 6.54 5.52 -1.78
CA LEU A 25 6.80 5.38 -0.33
C LEU A 25 8.27 5.60 0.09
N GLY A 26 9.21 5.69 -0.87
CA GLY A 26 10.58 6.11 -0.60
C GLY A 26 10.73 7.60 -0.28
N ASP A 27 9.72 8.42 -0.59
CA ASP A 27 9.72 9.86 -0.31
C ASP A 27 9.35 10.14 1.15
N ALA A 28 10.39 10.23 1.98
CA ALA A 28 10.22 10.51 3.40
C ALA A 28 9.71 11.92 3.71
N VAL A 29 9.75 12.86 2.76
CA VAL A 29 9.23 14.22 2.94
C VAL A 29 7.71 14.20 2.88
N ASN A 30 7.15 13.46 1.92
CA ASN A 30 5.71 13.42 1.68
C ASN A 30 4.98 12.36 2.51
N TYR A 31 5.60 11.20 2.78
CA TYR A 31 4.91 10.06 3.42
C TYR A 31 5.47 9.68 4.79
N GLY A 32 6.53 10.36 5.24
CA GLY A 32 7.29 9.97 6.43
C GLY A 32 8.26 8.81 6.16
N ILE A 33 9.00 8.42 7.19
CA ILE A 33 9.98 7.32 7.05
C ILE A 33 9.24 5.99 7.09
N VAL A 34 8.96 5.43 5.91
CA VAL A 34 8.32 4.12 5.77
C VAL A 34 9.35 3.01 5.96
N LEU A 35 9.05 2.05 6.82
CA LEU A 35 9.88 0.86 7.08
C LEU A 35 9.37 -0.37 6.35
N ARG A 36 8.05 -0.47 6.19
CA ARG A 36 7.40 -1.56 5.44
C ARG A 36 5.99 -1.19 5.04
N ALA A 37 5.52 -1.78 3.95
CA ALA A 37 4.11 -1.82 3.62
C ALA A 37 3.72 -3.22 3.17
N LYS A 38 2.48 -3.63 3.46
CA LYS A 38 1.91 -4.89 2.96
C LYS A 38 0.45 -4.68 2.64
N GLY A 39 -0.06 -5.41 1.65
CA GLY A 39 -1.49 -5.39 1.36
C GLY A 39 -1.95 -6.57 0.53
N ILE A 40 -3.25 -6.83 0.65
CA ILE A 40 -4.03 -7.78 -0.14
C ILE A 40 -5.22 -6.98 -0.64
N VAL A 41 -5.27 -6.67 -1.93
CA VAL A 41 -6.29 -5.77 -2.51
C VAL A 41 -6.91 -6.36 -3.76
N PRO A 42 -8.19 -6.10 -4.04
CA PRO A 42 -8.82 -6.59 -5.25
C PRO A 42 -8.21 -5.90 -6.48
N ALA A 43 -8.02 -6.65 -7.55
CA ALA A 43 -7.61 -6.11 -8.84
C ALA A 43 -8.80 -5.83 -9.75
N GLN A 44 -8.62 -4.90 -10.69
CA GLN A 44 -9.63 -4.54 -11.69
C GLN A 44 -9.99 -5.70 -12.64
N ASP A 45 -9.12 -6.70 -12.78
CA ASP A 45 -9.37 -7.91 -13.57
C ASP A 45 -10.11 -9.01 -12.80
N GLY A 46 -10.58 -8.72 -11.58
CA GLY A 46 -11.32 -9.66 -10.73
C GLY A 46 -10.43 -10.63 -9.94
N SER A 47 -9.11 -10.60 -10.13
CA SER A 47 -8.17 -11.33 -9.27
C SER A 47 -7.72 -10.47 -8.07
N TRP A 48 -6.68 -10.91 -7.36
CA TRP A 48 -6.20 -10.24 -6.14
C TRP A 48 -4.71 -9.97 -6.22
N LEU A 49 -4.32 -8.77 -5.81
CA LEU A 49 -2.93 -8.33 -5.70
C LEU A 49 -2.48 -8.45 -4.26
N HIS A 50 -1.39 -9.17 -4.06
CA HIS A 50 -0.67 -9.23 -2.79
C HIS A 50 0.62 -8.45 -2.99
N PHE A 51 0.94 -7.57 -2.06
CA PHE A 51 2.16 -6.80 -2.14
C PHE A 51 2.89 -6.70 -0.81
N ASP A 52 4.20 -6.56 -0.93
CA ASP A 52 5.13 -6.37 0.17
C ASP A 52 6.17 -5.33 -0.24
N TYR A 53 6.52 -4.46 0.68
CA TYR A 53 7.50 -3.41 0.49
C TYR A 53 8.38 -3.27 1.73
N VAL A 54 9.66 -3.03 1.47
CA VAL A 54 10.66 -2.48 2.38
C VAL A 54 11.47 -1.43 1.59
N PRO A 55 12.15 -0.47 2.25
CA PRO A 55 12.98 0.49 1.54
C PRO A 55 13.96 -0.17 0.58
N GLY A 56 13.86 0.18 -0.70
CA GLY A 56 14.69 -0.36 -1.78
C GLY A 56 14.18 -1.64 -2.46
N GLU A 57 13.12 -2.27 -1.95
CA GLU A 57 12.56 -3.50 -2.53
C GLU A 57 11.03 -3.54 -2.43
N SER A 58 10.38 -3.83 -3.56
CA SER A 58 8.93 -4.06 -3.63
C SER A 58 8.63 -5.35 -4.40
N ASN A 59 7.66 -6.11 -3.92
CA ASN A 59 7.14 -7.28 -4.60
C ASN A 59 5.62 -7.14 -4.74
N VAL A 60 5.11 -7.21 -5.97
CA VAL A 60 3.69 -7.26 -6.28
C VAL A 60 3.43 -8.57 -7.00
N ARG A 61 2.44 -9.32 -6.54
CA ARG A 61 2.11 -10.64 -7.09
C ARG A 61 0.61 -10.86 -7.10
N ARG A 62 0.17 -11.81 -7.91
CA ARG A 62 -1.19 -12.36 -7.83
C ARG A 62 -1.27 -13.35 -6.68
N GLY A 63 -2.37 -13.32 -5.94
CA GLY A 63 -2.58 -14.20 -4.79
C GLY A 63 -4.01 -14.70 -4.68
N GLY A 64 -4.27 -15.51 -3.65
CA GLY A 64 -5.61 -15.99 -3.34
C GLY A 64 -6.57 -14.84 -3.03
N ALA A 65 -7.84 -15.05 -3.37
CA ALA A 65 -8.89 -14.11 -3.05
C ALA A 65 -9.09 -13.97 -1.54
N ASP A 66 -9.47 -12.76 -1.11
CA ASP A 66 -9.84 -12.44 0.27
C ASP A 66 -11.29 -11.91 0.30
N VAL A 67 -11.80 -11.58 1.47
CA VAL A 67 -13.16 -11.06 1.65
C VAL A 67 -13.22 -9.55 1.42
N THR A 68 -12.16 -8.82 1.79
CA THR A 68 -12.04 -7.37 1.60
C THR A 68 -10.60 -6.96 1.37
N GLY A 69 -10.39 -5.86 0.64
CA GLY A 69 -9.06 -5.30 0.47
C GLY A 69 -8.55 -4.73 1.78
N ARG A 70 -7.27 -4.95 2.09
CA ARG A 70 -6.61 -4.39 3.27
C ARG A 70 -5.15 -4.09 2.98
N LEU A 71 -4.67 -2.98 3.50
CA LEU A 71 -3.25 -2.63 3.46
C LEU A 71 -2.80 -1.93 4.73
N CYS A 72 -1.50 -2.02 5.00
CA CYS A 72 -0.88 -1.46 6.18
C CYS A 72 0.51 -0.92 5.84
N VAL A 73 0.79 0.30 6.25
CA VAL A 73 2.08 1.00 6.14
C VAL A 73 2.60 1.23 7.55
N ILE A 74 3.86 0.87 7.82
CA ILE A 74 4.50 1.03 9.12
C ILE A 74 5.73 1.91 8.95
N GLY A 75 5.88 2.90 9.82
CA GLY A 75 6.96 3.87 9.75
C GLY A 75 6.99 4.85 10.91
N SER A 76 7.67 5.97 10.71
CA SER A 76 7.68 7.08 11.67
C SER A 76 7.34 8.40 10.99
N LYS A 77 6.58 9.25 11.69
CA LYS A 77 6.06 10.52 11.15
C LYS A 77 5.27 10.30 9.86
N LEU A 78 4.47 9.24 9.81
CA LEU A 78 3.62 8.94 8.67
C LEU A 78 2.58 10.04 8.48
N ASP A 79 2.36 10.43 7.24
CA ASP A 79 1.25 11.31 6.85
C ASP A 79 0.09 10.45 6.34
N ASN A 80 -0.92 10.27 7.19
CA ASN A 80 -2.05 9.39 6.89
C ASN A 80 -2.93 9.91 5.74
N GLU A 81 -3.02 11.23 5.55
CA GLU A 81 -3.82 11.84 4.47
C GLU A 81 -3.10 11.67 3.14
N ALA A 82 -1.80 11.98 3.09
CA ALA A 82 -0.98 11.74 1.91
C ALA A 82 -0.93 10.26 1.52
N LEU A 83 -0.89 9.35 2.51
CA LEU A 83 -1.00 7.91 2.26
C LEU A 83 -2.37 7.51 1.70
N ALA A 84 -3.46 8.07 2.23
CA ALA A 84 -4.80 7.81 1.70
C ALA A 84 -4.92 8.27 0.23
N GLU A 85 -4.42 9.46 -0.09
CA GLU A 85 -4.39 9.98 -1.47
C GLU A 85 -3.51 9.12 -2.39
N LEU A 86 -2.33 8.71 -1.92
CA LEU A 86 -1.40 7.86 -2.68
C LEU A 86 -2.05 6.54 -3.10
N PHE A 87 -2.86 5.95 -2.22
CA PHE A 87 -3.61 4.73 -2.49
C PHE A 87 -5.03 4.99 -3.05
N GLN A 88 -5.38 6.23 -3.40
CA GLN A 88 -6.68 6.60 -3.96
C GLN A 88 -7.86 6.23 -3.06
N LEU A 89 -7.69 6.41 -1.75
CA LEU A 89 -8.68 6.10 -0.71
C LEU A 89 -9.27 7.35 -0.05
N ALA A 90 -8.91 8.54 -0.55
CA ALA A 90 -9.44 9.83 -0.14
C ALA A 90 -10.58 10.28 -1.05
#